data_AF-A0A8T5GYX0-F1
#
_entry.id   AF-A0A8T5GYX0-F1
#
_cell.length_a   1.000
_cell.length_b   1.000
_cell.length_c   1.000
_cell.angle_alpha   90.00
_cell.angle_beta   90.00
_cell.angle_gamma   90.00
#
_symmetry.space_group_name_H-M   'P 1'
#
loop_
_entity.id
_entity.type
_entity.pdbx_description
1 polymer ?
#
loop_
_entity_poly.entity_id
_entity_poly.type
_entity_poly.pdbx_seq_one_letter_code
_entity_poly.pdbx_strand_id
1 'polypeptide(L)'
;MQETFVQSTETGSMAHEDNSIDSELVLWGVQFNMMFSGYDLGLVEPENYSAVREQPPEENSTDASSFVKFESNLKLKYGKNIPSVLLIPLAWFLLPAKPKVKPKQFLLESE
;
A
#
# COMPACT_ATOMS: atom_id res chain seq x y z
N MET A 1 27.72 0.78 -30.67
CA MET A 1 27.94 -0.18 -29.56
C MET A 1 27.63 0.50 -28.24
N GLN A 2 26.35 0.67 -27.91
CA GLN A 2 25.86 1.27 -26.65
C GLN A 2 24.72 0.45 -26.04
N GLU A 3 24.65 -0.84 -26.40
CA GLU A 3 23.59 -1.77 -25.98
C GLU A 3 23.96 -2.55 -24.69
N THR A 4 25.13 -2.30 -24.09
CA THR A 4 25.65 -3.17 -23.01
C THR A 4 25.34 -2.65 -21.59
N PHE A 5 25.00 -1.38 -21.41
CA PHE A 5 24.77 -0.82 -20.07
C PHE A 5 23.37 -1.14 -19.52
N VAL A 6 22.34 -1.14 -20.38
CA VAL A 6 20.94 -1.33 -19.97
C VAL A 6 20.59 -2.81 -19.75
N GLN A 7 21.24 -3.73 -20.48
CA GLN A 7 20.98 -5.17 -20.30
C GLN A 7 21.62 -5.72 -19.01
N SER A 8 22.74 -5.14 -18.56
CA SER A 8 23.36 -5.52 -17.29
C SER A 8 22.56 -5.07 -16.07
N THR A 9 21.53 -4.23 -16.25
CA THR A 9 20.58 -3.83 -15.19
C THR A 9 19.30 -4.67 -15.16
N GLU A 10 19.06 -5.59 -16.10
CA GLU A 10 17.89 -6.49 -16.04
C GLU A 10 18.05 -7.62 -15.03
N THR A 11 19.29 -7.98 -14.67
CA THR A 11 19.53 -8.89 -13.56
C THR A 11 19.65 -8.03 -12.31
N GLY A 12 18.52 -7.80 -11.64
CA GLY A 12 18.35 -6.87 -10.51
C GLY A 12 19.46 -6.92 -9.46
N SER A 13 19.47 -5.92 -8.56
CA SER A 13 20.45 -5.81 -7.47
C SER A 13 20.35 -6.93 -6.44
N MET A 14 19.35 -7.81 -6.56
CA MET A 14 19.14 -8.93 -5.65
C MET A 14 18.97 -10.25 -6.39
N ALA A 15 19.28 -11.34 -5.68
CA ALA A 15 19.08 -12.72 -6.13
C ALA A 15 18.21 -13.49 -5.14
N HIS A 16 17.47 -14.50 -5.64
CA HIS A 16 16.56 -15.35 -4.86
C HIS A 16 15.58 -14.54 -4.02
N GLU A 17 14.87 -13.63 -4.67
CA GLU A 17 13.91 -12.75 -4.03
C GLU A 17 12.65 -13.52 -3.60
N ASP A 18 12.20 -13.27 -2.37
CA ASP A 18 10.90 -13.70 -1.86
C ASP A 18 10.18 -12.48 -1.28
N ASN A 19 8.93 -12.27 -1.69
CA ASN A 19 8.09 -11.20 -1.23
C ASN A 19 6.69 -11.69 -0.87
N SER A 20 6.16 -11.18 0.24
CA SER A 20 4.77 -11.41 0.63
C SER A 20 4.10 -10.12 1.07
N ILE A 21 2.80 -10.05 0.79
CA ILE A 21 1.93 -8.96 1.20
C ILE A 21 0.63 -9.58 1.66
N ASP A 22 0.37 -9.50 2.97
CA ASP A 22 -0.88 -9.90 3.58
C ASP A 22 -1.68 -8.66 3.95
N SER A 23 -2.99 -8.70 3.70
CA SER A 23 -3.89 -7.62 4.09
C SER A 23 -4.98 -8.14 5.02
N GLU A 24 -5.26 -7.38 6.07
CA GLU A 24 -6.30 -7.69 7.06
C GLU A 24 -7.19 -6.48 7.29
N LEU A 25 -8.49 -6.71 7.37
CA LEU A 25 -9.44 -5.69 7.81
C LEU A 25 -9.37 -5.54 9.32
N VAL A 26 -9.17 -4.31 9.79
CA VAL A 26 -9.16 -3.99 11.23
C VAL A 26 -10.25 -2.99 11.55
N LEU A 27 -10.64 -2.92 12.82
CA LEU A 27 -11.62 -1.93 13.24
C LEU A 27 -11.09 -0.52 12.92
N TRP A 28 -11.86 0.20 12.11
CA TRP A 28 -11.57 1.52 11.58
C TRP A 28 -10.38 1.60 10.58
N GLY A 29 -10.05 0.52 9.88
CA GLY A 29 -8.97 0.58 8.90
C GLY A 29 -8.64 -0.73 8.17
N VAL A 30 -7.46 -0.73 7.54
CA VAL A 30 -6.83 -1.88 6.91
C VAL A 30 -5.38 -1.96 7.39
N GLN A 31 -4.90 -3.17 7.60
CA GLN A 31 -3.51 -3.46 7.95
C GLN A 31 -2.86 -4.24 6.80
N PHE A 32 -1.62 -3.90 6.50
CA PHE A 32 -0.76 -4.62 5.56
C PHE A 32 0.46 -5.12 6.32
N ASN A 33 0.73 -6.43 6.21
CA ASN A 33 2.00 -7.02 6.61
C ASN A 33 2.77 -7.31 5.33
N MET A 34 3.98 -6.79 5.23
CA MET A 34 4.80 -6.93 4.02
C MET A 34 6.14 -7.51 4.42
N MET A 35 6.64 -8.44 3.63
CA MET A 35 7.97 -9.01 3.78
C MET A 35 8.66 -9.01 2.42
N PHE A 36 9.94 -8.71 2.43
CA PHE A 36 10.80 -8.82 1.27
C PHE A 36 12.14 -9.39 1.72
N SER A 37 12.68 -10.36 1.00
CA SER A 37 13.97 -10.96 1.29
C SER A 37 14.69 -11.41 0.03
N GLY A 38 16.00 -11.62 0.16
CA GLY A 38 16.87 -12.12 -0.90
C GLY A 38 18.32 -11.79 -0.59
N TYR A 39 19.22 -12.09 -1.51
CA TYR A 39 20.65 -11.79 -1.39
C TYR A 39 20.97 -10.48 -2.11
N ASP A 40 21.49 -9.48 -1.40
CA ASP A 40 21.90 -8.20 -1.98
C ASP A 40 23.26 -8.34 -2.65
N LEU A 41 23.28 -8.24 -3.98
CA LEU A 41 24.50 -8.37 -4.77
C LEU A 41 25.45 -7.19 -4.56
N GLY A 42 25.00 -6.07 -4.01
CA GLY A 42 25.88 -4.99 -3.55
C GLY A 42 26.76 -5.38 -2.36
N LEU A 43 26.47 -6.50 -1.69
CA LEU A 43 27.23 -7.06 -0.56
C LEU A 43 28.02 -8.32 -0.93
N VAL A 44 28.00 -8.72 -2.21
CA VAL A 44 28.72 -9.88 -2.74
C VAL A 44 29.97 -9.38 -3.47
N GLU A 45 31.02 -10.19 -3.53
CA GLU A 45 32.19 -9.86 -4.35
C GLU A 45 31.85 -10.00 -5.85
N PRO A 46 32.31 -9.09 -6.74
CA PRO A 46 31.95 -9.09 -8.16
C PRO A 46 32.19 -10.42 -8.89
N GLU A 47 33.21 -11.18 -8.48
CA GLU A 47 33.57 -12.48 -9.04
C GLU A 47 32.50 -13.55 -8.77
N ASN A 48 31.72 -13.38 -7.69
CA ASN A 48 30.73 -14.35 -7.22
C ASN A 48 29.30 -14.01 -7.66
N TYR A 49 29.08 -12.88 -8.31
CA TYR A 49 27.76 -12.43 -8.77
C TYR A 49 26.99 -13.45 -9.60
N SER A 50 27.66 -14.14 -10.52
CA SER A 50 27.02 -15.16 -11.35
C SER A 50 26.63 -16.38 -10.51
N ALA A 51 27.50 -16.81 -9.60
CA ALA A 51 27.26 -17.97 -8.74
C ALA A 51 26.07 -17.73 -7.80
N VAL A 52 26.01 -16.57 -7.14
CA VAL A 52 24.89 -16.22 -6.23
C VAL A 52 23.58 -16.07 -6.99
N ARG A 53 23.60 -15.63 -8.26
CA ARG A 53 22.39 -15.56 -9.09
C ARG A 53 21.86 -16.91 -9.52
N GLU A 54 22.76 -17.84 -9.83
CA GLU A 54 22.38 -19.19 -10.28
C GLU A 54 21.84 -20.05 -9.13
N GLN A 55 22.43 -19.95 -7.94
CA GLN A 55 22.06 -20.74 -6.78
C GLN A 55 22.26 -19.99 -5.46
N PRO A 56 21.45 -20.25 -4.43
CA PRO A 56 21.66 -19.67 -3.12
C PRO A 56 23.05 -20.03 -2.56
N PRO A 57 23.76 -19.08 -1.91
CA PRO A 57 25.03 -19.36 -1.25
C PRO A 57 24.91 -20.45 -0.17
N GLU A 58 25.98 -21.21 0.02
CA GLU A 58 26.06 -22.17 1.13
C GLU A 58 26.03 -21.44 2.49
N GLU A 59 25.36 -22.00 3.49
CA GLU A 59 25.11 -21.36 4.81
C GLU A 59 26.37 -20.84 5.52
N ASN A 60 27.53 -21.44 5.27
CA ASN A 60 28.80 -21.06 5.90
C ASN A 60 29.75 -20.28 4.97
N SER A 61 29.27 -19.86 3.79
CA SER A 61 30.04 -19.05 2.85
C SER A 61 30.01 -17.56 3.22
N THR A 62 31.01 -16.81 2.77
CA THR A 62 31.02 -15.34 2.92
C THR A 62 29.80 -14.72 2.24
N ASP A 63 29.39 -15.24 1.10
CA ASP A 63 28.28 -14.70 0.30
C ASP A 63 26.92 -14.93 0.98
N ALA A 64 26.77 -15.91 1.87
CA ALA A 64 25.54 -16.10 2.64
C ALA A 64 25.22 -14.91 3.55
N SER A 65 26.24 -14.13 3.95
CA SER A 65 26.06 -12.91 4.75
C SER A 65 25.39 -11.76 3.98
N SER A 66 25.28 -11.87 2.66
CA SER A 66 24.55 -10.90 1.81
C SER A 66 23.03 -11.04 1.87
N PHE A 67 22.50 -12.04 2.61
CA PHE A 67 21.06 -12.19 2.78
C PHE A 67 20.46 -11.02 3.57
N VAL A 68 19.50 -10.35 2.97
CA VAL A 68 18.74 -9.26 3.56
C VAL A 68 17.26 -9.64 3.65
N LYS A 69 16.62 -9.26 4.76
CA LYS A 69 15.19 -9.42 4.97
C LYS A 69 14.60 -8.16 5.60
N PHE A 70 13.59 -7.61 4.96
CA PHE A 70 12.81 -6.47 5.41
C PHE A 70 11.40 -6.93 5.78
N GLU A 71 10.97 -6.61 6.99
CA GLU A 71 9.60 -6.86 7.48
C GLU A 71 8.94 -5.54 7.83
N SER A 72 7.70 -5.36 7.38
CA SER A 72 6.94 -4.12 7.57
C SER A 72 5.50 -4.39 8.00
N ASN A 73 5.04 -3.55 8.93
CA ASN A 73 3.66 -3.52 9.38
C ASN A 73 3.10 -2.11 9.14
N LEU A 74 2.19 -1.99 8.17
CA LEU A 74 1.54 -0.73 7.83
C LEU A 74 0.06 -0.78 8.24
N LYS A 75 -0.37 0.17 9.08
CA LYS A 75 -1.78 0.28 9.49
C LYS A 75 -2.36 1.59 8.97
N LEU A 76 -3.33 1.50 8.06
CA LEU A 76 -4.09 2.64 7.56
C LEU A 76 -5.42 2.71 8.31
N LYS A 77 -5.60 3.75 9.11
CA LYS A 77 -6.85 4.05 9.81
C LYS A 77 -7.45 5.33 9.27
N TYR A 78 -8.76 5.38 9.11
CA TYR A 78 -9.39 6.65 8.77
C TYR A 78 -9.47 7.57 9.98
N GLY A 79 -9.54 8.88 9.71
CA GLY A 79 -9.51 9.90 10.75
C GLY A 79 -10.69 9.77 11.72
N LYS A 80 -10.48 10.17 12.98
CA LYS A 80 -11.46 10.07 14.08
C LYS A 80 -12.85 10.65 13.74
N ASN A 81 -12.92 11.58 12.80
CA ASN A 81 -14.15 12.28 12.43
C ASN A 81 -14.88 11.63 11.25
N ILE A 82 -14.30 10.70 10.50
CA ILE A 82 -14.99 10.04 9.37
C ILE A 82 -16.26 9.30 9.83
N PRO A 83 -16.27 8.60 10.97
CA PRO A 83 -17.51 8.03 11.51
C PRO A 83 -18.64 9.04 11.75
N SER A 84 -18.31 10.31 12.01
CA SER A 84 -19.33 11.35 12.23
C SER A 84 -20.15 11.64 10.98
N VAL A 85 -19.63 11.37 9.78
CA VAL A 85 -20.37 11.51 8.51
C VAL A 85 -21.56 10.55 8.46
N LEU A 86 -21.47 9.39 9.13
CA LEU A 86 -22.58 8.45 9.25
C LEU A 86 -23.75 9.01 10.07
N LEU A 87 -23.54 10.10 10.83
CA LEU A 87 -24.62 10.77 11.55
C LEU A 87 -25.51 11.63 10.63
N ILE A 88 -25.04 12.02 9.44
CA ILE A 88 -25.80 12.85 8.50
C ILE A 88 -27.08 12.14 8.02
N PRO A 89 -27.05 10.90 7.49
CA PRO A 89 -28.27 10.20 7.11
C PRO A 89 -29.19 9.93 8.31
N LEU A 90 -28.61 9.66 9.50
CA LEU A 90 -29.40 9.51 10.73
C LEU A 90 -30.12 10.81 11.10
N ALA A 91 -29.43 11.95 11.01
CA ALA A 91 -30.00 13.26 11.27
C ALA A 91 -31.11 13.61 10.27
N TRP A 92 -30.93 13.29 8.97
CA TRP A 92 -31.99 13.49 7.97
C TRP A 92 -33.23 12.65 8.29
N PHE A 93 -33.03 11.37 8.62
CA PHE A 93 -34.13 10.46 8.94
C PHE A 93 -34.93 10.95 10.17
N LEU A 94 -34.23 11.38 11.23
CA LEU A 94 -34.87 11.86 12.46
C LEU A 94 -35.44 13.27 12.35
N LEU A 95 -34.82 14.14 11.55
CA LEU A 95 -35.18 15.54 11.38
C LEU A 95 -35.44 15.85 9.89
N PRO A 96 -36.53 15.31 9.31
CA PRO A 96 -36.84 15.57 7.91
C PRO A 96 -37.12 17.07 7.70
N ALA A 97 -36.57 17.62 6.63
CA ALA A 97 -36.79 19.01 6.27
C ALA A 97 -38.28 19.27 6.03
N LYS A 98 -38.87 20.23 6.76
CA LYS A 98 -40.25 20.66 6.50
C LYS A 98 -40.30 21.36 5.14
N PRO A 99 -41.28 21.05 4.28
CA PRO A 99 -41.42 21.74 3.00
C PRO A 99 -41.63 23.23 3.24
N LYS A 100 -40.92 24.08 2.50
CA LYS A 100 -41.17 25.52 2.50
C LYS A 100 -42.58 25.75 1.94
N VAL A 101 -43.52 26.15 2.80
CA VAL A 101 -44.82 26.61 2.35
C VAL A 101 -44.59 27.88 1.54
N LYS A 102 -44.72 27.80 0.21
CA LYS A 102 -44.77 29.02 -0.61
C LYS A 102 -46.01 29.79 -0.16
N PRO A 103 -45.88 31.06 0.25
CA PRO A 103 -47.06 31.86 0.59
C PRO A 103 -47.96 31.87 -0.64
N LYS A 104 -49.24 31.53 -0.45
CA LYS A 104 -50.27 31.71 -1.49
C LYS A 104 -50.22 33.19 -1.86
N GLN A 105 -49.77 33.51 -3.07
CA GLN A 105 -50.09 34.76 -3.74
C GLN A 105 -51.61 34.74 -3.96
N PHE A 106 -52.36 35.05 -2.91
CA PHE A 106 -53.80 35.08 -2.94
C PHE A 106 -54.19 36.45 -3.50
N LEU A 107 -54.66 36.45 -4.74
CA LEU A 107 -55.74 37.31 -5.22
C LEU A 107 -55.57 38.80 -4.87
N LEU A 108 -54.59 39.46 -5.50
CA LEU A 108 -54.58 40.92 -5.66
C LEU A 108 -54.59 41.26 -7.15
N GLU A 109 -55.50 40.64 -7.89
CA GLU A 109 -55.93 41.11 -9.21
C GLU A 109 -57.44 40.89 -9.27
N SER A 110 -58.21 41.84 -8.73
CA SER A 110 -59.53 42.27 -9.23
C SER A 110 -60.28 43.01 -8.12
N GLU A 111 -60.11 44.33 -8.04
CA GLU A 111 -61.20 45.31 -7.87
C GLU A 111 -60.80 46.62 -8.56
#